data_AF-A0A3D1WZZ2-F1
#
_entry.id   AF-A0A3D1WZZ2-F1
#
_cell.length_a   1.000
_cell.length_b   1.000
_cell.length_c   1.000
_cell.angle_alpha   90.00
_cell.angle_beta   90.00
_cell.angle_gamma   90.00
#
_symmetry.space_group_name_H-M   'P 1'
#
loop_
_entity.id
_entity.type
_entity.pdbx_description
1 polymer ?
#
loop_
_entity_poly.entity_id
_entity_poly.type
_entity_poly.pdbx_seq_one_letter_code
_entity_poly.pdbx_strand_id
1 'polypeptide(L)'
;MLRDSIEARIYPHTRYDPQIDNRDDRGEVKTLAFIAVKGLLYFAAHDYNAIQLVEKAESWSTGLDTVQAIKMYEIIFFLCVRIPSLRKPLRMLYKYQYYLTKNEKSTNPEWGVFIKAMESLYQSHQ
;
A
#
# COMPACT_ATOMS: atom_id res chain seq x y z
N MET A 1 19.55 8.24 -15.68
CA MET A 1 20.32 6.99 -15.49
C MET A 1 19.71 6.09 -14.42
N LEU A 2 19.76 6.41 -13.12
CA LEU A 2 19.17 5.51 -12.10
C LEU A 2 17.64 5.42 -12.19
N ARG A 3 16.96 6.57 -12.32
CA ARG A 3 15.49 6.61 -12.50
C ARG A 3 15.04 5.78 -13.70
N ASP A 4 15.64 6.03 -14.87
CA ASP A 4 15.28 5.33 -16.11
C ASP A 4 15.51 3.81 -16.00
N SER A 5 16.52 3.38 -15.23
CA SER A 5 16.76 1.96 -14.98
C SER A 5 15.70 1.30 -14.11
N ILE A 6 15.10 2.04 -13.16
CA ILE A 6 13.99 1.55 -12.33
C ILE A 6 12.71 1.55 -13.16
N GLU A 7 12.46 2.60 -13.94
CA GLU A 7 11.32 2.64 -14.86
C GLU A 7 11.34 1.45 -15.83
N ALA A 8 12.51 1.09 -16.37
CA ALA A 8 12.72 -0.06 -17.25
C ALA A 8 12.37 -1.41 -16.59
N ARG A 9 12.44 -1.52 -15.26
CA ARG A 9 12.08 -2.72 -14.48
C ARG A 9 10.61 -2.75 -14.11
N ILE A 10 9.98 -1.58 -13.98
CA ILE A 10 8.57 -1.45 -13.58
C ILE A 10 7.64 -1.64 -14.77
N TYR A 11 7.88 -0.97 -15.91
CA TYR A 11 6.92 -0.94 -17.02
C TYR A 11 6.50 -2.32 -17.57
N PRO A 12 7.35 -3.37 -17.60
CA PRO A 12 6.92 -4.69 -18.10
C PRO A 12 5.79 -5.32 -17.28
N HIS A 13 5.61 -4.87 -16.03
CA HIS A 13 4.58 -5.33 -15.12
C HIS A 13 3.35 -4.40 -15.10
N THR A 14 3.32 -3.38 -15.96
CA THR A 14 2.19 -2.46 -16.08
C THR A 14 1.62 -2.49 -17.50
N ARG A 15 0.56 -1.71 -17.74
CA ARG A 15 0.04 -1.50 -19.09
C ARG A 15 0.79 -0.40 -19.86
N TYR A 16 1.80 0.22 -19.23
CA TYR A 16 2.62 1.26 -19.82
C TYR A 16 3.48 0.68 -20.96
N ASP A 17 3.42 1.28 -22.14
CA ASP A 17 4.25 0.92 -23.28
C ASP A 17 4.99 2.20 -23.69
N PRO A 18 6.31 2.27 -23.48
CA PRO A 18 7.07 3.47 -23.81
C PRO A 18 7.08 3.82 -25.31
N GLN A 19 6.63 2.92 -26.19
CA GLN A 19 6.51 3.14 -27.63
C GLN A 19 5.13 3.68 -28.06
N ILE A 20 4.14 3.74 -27.15
CA ILE A 20 2.77 4.20 -27.42
C ILE A 20 2.40 5.31 -26.42
N ASP A 21 1.59 6.29 -26.83
CA ASP A 21 1.13 7.33 -25.91
C ASP A 21 0.01 6.81 -25.00
N ASN A 22 0.37 6.21 -23.85
CA ASN A 22 -0.53 5.82 -22.77
C ASN A 22 -0.23 6.59 -21.48
N ARG A 23 -0.59 7.87 -21.52
CA ARG A 23 -0.36 8.86 -20.46
C ARG A 23 -0.84 8.44 -19.06
N ASP A 24 -1.92 7.65 -18.97
CA ASP A 24 -2.51 7.27 -17.68
C ASP A 24 -1.62 6.28 -16.92
N ASP A 25 -1.08 5.26 -17.61
CA ASP A 25 -0.17 4.27 -17.00
C ASP A 25 1.26 4.81 -16.80
N ARG A 26 1.60 5.88 -17.52
CA ARG A 26 2.90 6.57 -17.37
C ARG A 26 3.05 7.19 -15.98
N GLY A 27 1.97 7.69 -15.38
CA GLY A 27 2.01 8.36 -14.08
C GLY A 27 2.53 7.46 -12.96
N GLU A 28 2.05 6.22 -12.90
CA GLU A 28 2.42 5.20 -11.93
C GLU A 28 3.92 4.87 -12.00
N VAL A 29 4.40 4.49 -13.19
CA VAL A 29 5.81 4.13 -13.44
C VAL A 29 6.75 5.28 -13.05
N LYS A 30 6.43 6.50 -13.51
CA LYS A 30 7.24 7.69 -13.23
C LYS A 30 7.26 8.05 -11.74
N THR A 31 6.16 7.82 -11.02
CA THR A 31 6.01 8.15 -9.60
C THR A 31 6.75 7.15 -8.73
N LEU A 32 6.56 5.86 -8.96
CA LEU A 32 7.24 4.80 -8.22
C LEU A 32 8.76 4.85 -8.41
N ALA A 33 9.23 5.07 -9.65
CA ALA A 33 10.65 5.25 -9.90
C ALA A 33 11.22 6.50 -9.21
N PHE A 34 10.44 7.59 -9.14
CA PHE A 34 10.84 8.79 -8.40
C PHE A 34 10.95 8.52 -6.89
N ILE A 35 9.96 7.85 -6.31
CA ILE A 35 9.93 7.46 -4.88
C ILE A 35 11.19 6.67 -4.53
N ALA A 36 11.52 5.64 -5.31
CA ALA A 36 12.71 4.81 -5.08
C ALA A 36 14.02 5.61 -5.21
N VAL A 37 14.18 6.41 -6.26
CA VAL A 37 15.40 7.24 -6.45
C VAL A 37 15.57 8.27 -5.34
N LYS A 38 14.47 8.80 -4.79
CA LYS A 38 14.51 9.75 -3.68
C LYS A 38 14.65 9.09 -2.31
N GLY A 39 14.64 7.76 -2.23
CA GLY A 39 14.70 7.05 -0.96
C GLY A 39 13.47 7.28 -0.08
N LEU A 40 12.31 7.55 -0.69
CA LEU A 40 11.06 7.69 0.05
C LEU A 40 10.57 6.29 0.45
N LEU A 41 10.52 6.05 1.76
CA LEU A 41 10.26 4.71 2.31
C LEU A 41 8.81 4.27 2.20
N TYR A 42 7.87 5.22 2.16
CA TYR A 42 6.45 4.92 2.24
C TYR A 42 5.66 5.60 1.12
N PHE A 43 4.63 4.91 0.63
CA PHE A 43 3.65 5.49 -0.28
C PHE A 43 2.25 4.96 0.02
N ALA A 44 1.23 5.66 -0.46
CA ALA A 44 -0.15 5.21 -0.43
C ALA A 44 -0.77 5.37 -1.81
N ALA A 45 -1.46 4.33 -2.28
CA ALA A 45 -2.22 4.35 -3.52
C ALA A 45 -3.51 3.56 -3.35
N HIS A 46 -4.53 3.92 -4.14
CA HIS A 46 -5.74 3.10 -4.28
C HIS A 46 -5.61 2.06 -5.40
N ASP A 47 -4.62 2.23 -6.27
CA ASP A 47 -4.39 1.38 -7.42
C ASP A 47 -3.77 0.03 -6.99
N TYR A 48 -4.42 -1.07 -7.37
CA TYR A 48 -3.99 -2.43 -7.05
C TYR A 48 -2.66 -2.78 -7.72
N ASN A 49 -2.44 -2.39 -8.96
CA ASN A 49 -1.20 -2.67 -9.68
C ASN A 49 -0.02 -1.94 -9.02
N ALA A 50 -0.23 -0.67 -8.65
CA ALA A 50 0.81 0.12 -7.97
C ALA A 50 1.23 -0.52 -6.64
N ILE A 51 0.26 -1.04 -5.89
CA ILE A 51 0.50 -1.80 -4.68
C ILE A 51 1.29 -3.08 -4.97
N GLN A 52 0.89 -3.85 -5.99
CA GLN A 52 1.56 -5.11 -6.34
C GLN A 52 3.01 -4.90 -6.79
N LEU A 53 3.31 -3.84 -7.54
CA LEU A 53 4.68 -3.52 -7.97
C LEU A 53 5.64 -3.35 -6.79
N VAL A 54 5.14 -2.85 -5.66
CA VAL A 54 5.91 -2.68 -4.42
C VAL A 54 5.89 -3.95 -3.59
N GLU A 55 4.74 -4.58 -3.37
CA GLU A 55 4.65 -5.79 -2.54
C GLU A 55 5.39 -6.99 -3.14
N LYS A 56 5.49 -7.05 -4.46
CA LYS A 56 6.18 -8.12 -5.18
C LYS A 56 7.56 -7.69 -5.67
N ALA A 57 8.10 -6.58 -5.15
CA ALA A 57 9.31 -5.95 -5.67
C ALA A 57 10.48 -6.92 -5.86
N GLU A 58 10.72 -7.78 -4.87
CA GLU A 58 11.76 -8.80 -4.92
C GLU A 58 11.49 -9.82 -6.03
N SER A 59 10.29 -10.43 -6.03
CA SER A 59 9.90 -11.47 -6.99
C SER A 59 9.83 -10.98 -8.44
N TRP A 60 9.49 -9.70 -8.63
CA TRP A 60 9.36 -9.07 -9.94
C TRP A 60 10.59 -8.25 -10.33
N SER A 61 11.57 -8.15 -9.43
CA SER A 61 12.79 -7.35 -9.58
C SER A 61 12.51 -5.91 -10.01
N THR A 62 11.48 -5.28 -9.43
CA THR A 62 11.04 -3.91 -9.80
C THR A 62 12.02 -2.84 -9.33
N GLY A 63 12.88 -3.15 -8.36
CA GLY A 63 13.79 -2.19 -7.73
C GLY A 63 13.11 -1.27 -6.71
N LEU A 64 11.93 -1.66 -6.22
CA LEU A 64 11.14 -0.96 -5.21
C LEU A 64 11.30 -1.60 -3.80
N ASP A 65 12.35 -2.40 -3.60
CA ASP A 65 12.52 -3.28 -2.42
C ASP A 65 12.58 -2.53 -1.08
N THR A 66 12.94 -1.25 -1.10
CA THR A 66 13.02 -0.39 0.08
C THR A 66 11.75 0.42 0.33
N VAL A 67 10.73 0.30 -0.53
CA VAL A 67 9.49 1.06 -0.47
C VAL A 67 8.40 0.17 0.13
N GLN A 68 7.55 0.74 0.98
CA GLN A 68 6.41 0.04 1.59
C GLN A 68 5.10 0.77 1.30
N ALA A 69 4.08 0.00 0.93
CA ALA A 69 2.73 0.51 0.76
C ALA A 69 2.02 0.62 2.12
N ILE A 70 1.63 1.84 2.51
CA ILE A 70 0.81 2.05 3.71
C ILE A 70 -0.60 1.50 3.44
N LYS A 71 -1.05 0.61 4.31
CA LYS A 71 -2.38 0.01 4.26
C LYS A 71 -3.37 0.81 5.08
N MET A 72 -4.61 0.84 4.60
CA MET A 72 -5.70 1.56 5.25
C MET A 72 -5.93 1.10 6.71
N TYR A 73 -5.77 -0.20 6.98
CA TYR A 73 -5.91 -0.73 8.33
C TYR A 73 -4.81 -0.22 9.29
N GLU A 74 -3.61 0.08 8.81
CA GLU A 74 -2.52 0.66 9.61
C GLU A 74 -2.89 2.09 10.02
N ILE A 75 -3.46 2.87 9.09
CA ILE A 75 -3.94 4.23 9.35
C ILE A 75 -5.09 4.19 10.38
N ILE A 76 -6.05 3.28 10.20
CA ILE A 76 -7.17 3.10 11.13
C ILE A 76 -6.65 2.79 12.54
N PHE A 77 -5.71 1.86 12.67
CA PHE A 77 -5.14 1.50 13.96
C PHE A 77 -4.35 2.65 14.58
N PHE A 78 -3.45 3.27 13.81
CA PHE A 78 -2.65 4.41 14.27
C PHE A 78 -3.52 5.53 14.82
N LEU A 79 -4.55 5.96 14.09
CA LEU A 79 -5.47 6.99 14.54
C LEU A 79 -6.30 6.55 15.76
N CYS A 80 -6.70 5.27 15.81
CA CYS A 80 -7.43 4.72 16.95
C CYS A 80 -6.61 4.79 18.25
N VAL A 81 -5.30 4.56 18.18
CA VAL A 81 -4.39 4.62 19.33
C VAL A 81 -4.05 6.07 19.70
N ARG A 82 -3.79 6.92 18.70
CA ARG A 82 -3.35 8.31 18.93
C ARG A 82 -4.47 9.26 19.30
N ILE A 83 -5.69 9.00 18.85
CA ILE A 83 -6.83 9.91 19.00
C ILE A 83 -8.04 9.11 19.53
N PRO A 84 -8.16 8.95 20.87
CA PRO A 84 -9.20 8.11 21.48
C PRO A 84 -10.63 8.50 21.08
N SER A 85 -10.89 9.80 20.84
CA SER A 85 -12.20 10.29 20.40
C SER A 85 -12.63 9.75 19.02
N LEU A 86 -11.68 9.33 18.19
CA LEU A 86 -11.97 8.74 16.87
C LEU A 86 -12.22 7.23 16.91
N ARG A 87 -12.06 6.56 18.05
CA ARG A 87 -12.18 5.09 18.13
C ARG A 87 -13.55 4.58 17.65
N LYS A 88 -14.64 5.26 18.00
CA LYS A 88 -16.00 4.89 17.58
C LYS A 88 -16.22 5.11 16.06
N PRO A 89 -15.95 6.29 15.48
CA PRO A 89 -16.10 6.47 14.03
C PRO A 89 -15.13 5.60 13.22
N LEU A 90 -13.89 5.36 13.68
CA LEU A 90 -12.95 4.46 13.02
C LEU A 90 -13.42 2.99 13.03
N ARG A 91 -14.03 2.53 14.13
CA ARG A 91 -14.69 1.22 14.16
C ARG A 91 -15.81 1.12 13.12
N MET A 92 -16.57 2.19 12.91
CA MET A 92 -17.62 2.22 11.89
C MET A 92 -17.04 2.18 10.48
N LEU A 93 -15.97 2.93 10.22
CA LEU A 93 -15.24 2.89 8.95
C LEU A 93 -14.67 1.49 8.67
N TYR A 94 -14.04 0.87 9.67
CA TYR A 94 -13.55 -0.51 9.56
C TYR A 94 -14.70 -1.48 9.27
N LYS A 95 -15.84 -1.34 9.97
CA LYS A 95 -17.02 -2.18 9.74
C LYS A 95 -17.54 -2.03 8.31
N TYR A 96 -17.55 -0.81 7.77
CA TYR A 96 -17.90 -0.58 6.37
C TYR A 96 -16.96 -1.34 5.42
N GLN A 97 -15.65 -1.25 5.62
CA GLN A 97 -14.66 -1.99 4.82
C GLN A 97 -14.79 -3.51 4.97
N TYR A 98 -15.07 -3.98 6.18
CA TYR A 98 -15.28 -5.40 6.49
C TYR A 98 -16.46 -6.01 5.73
N TYR A 99 -17.51 -5.24 5.46
CA TYR A 99 -18.68 -5.69 4.71
C TYR A 99 -18.69 -5.22 3.25
N LEU A 100 -17.58 -4.66 2.73
CA LEU A 100 -17.54 -4.08 1.39
C LEU A 100 -17.83 -5.13 0.31
N THR A 101 -17.18 -6.30 0.38
CA THR A 101 -17.55 -7.47 -0.41
C THR A 101 -17.54 -8.75 0.43
N LYS A 102 -17.97 -9.87 -0.17
CA LYS A 102 -17.90 -11.19 0.46
C LYS A 102 -16.45 -11.58 0.78
N ASN A 103 -15.50 -11.16 -0.05
CA ASN A 103 -14.09 -11.47 0.12
C ASN A 103 -13.53 -10.81 1.39
N GLU A 104 -13.69 -9.49 1.54
CA GLU A 104 -13.24 -8.76 2.74
C GLU A 104 -13.87 -9.33 4.01
N LYS A 105 -15.16 -9.69 3.96
CA LYS A 105 -15.83 -10.30 5.10
C LYS A 105 -15.23 -11.65 5.51
N SER A 106 -14.75 -12.44 4.54
CA SER A 106 -14.14 -13.75 4.82
C SER A 106 -12.67 -13.68 5.22
N THR A 107 -11.93 -12.66 4.76
CA THR A 107 -10.48 -12.55 4.98
C THR A 107 -10.12 -11.65 6.14
N ASN A 108 -10.91 -10.60 6.40
CA ASN A 108 -10.56 -9.61 7.41
C ASN A 108 -10.96 -10.10 8.80
N PRO A 109 -10.16 -9.83 9.85
CA PRO A 109 -10.52 -10.18 11.21
C PRO A 109 -11.66 -9.30 11.74
N GLU A 110 -12.44 -9.82 12.69
CA GLU A 110 -13.41 -8.99 13.41
C GLU A 110 -12.69 -7.88 14.20
N TRP A 111 -13.37 -6.76 14.45
CA TRP A 111 -12.78 -5.57 15.09
C TRP A 111 -11.97 -5.86 16.37
N GLY A 112 -12.49 -6.71 17.25
CA GLY A 112 -11.78 -7.06 18.50
C GLY A 112 -10.50 -7.85 18.26
N VAL A 113 -10.52 -8.75 17.26
CA VAL A 113 -9.35 -9.55 16.86
C VAL A 113 -8.33 -8.66 16.15
N PHE A 114 -8.80 -7.80 15.25
CA PHE A 114 -7.98 -6.80 14.57
C PHE A 114 -7.19 -5.93 15.56
N ILE A 115 -7.87 -5.32 16.53
CA ILE A 115 -7.21 -4.45 17.52
C ILE A 115 -6.16 -5.22 18.32
N LYS A 116 -6.48 -6.41 18.83
CA LYS A 116 -5.54 -7.22 19.61
C LYS A 116 -4.32 -7.63 18.79
N ALA A 117 -4.52 -8.03 17.53
CA ALA A 117 -3.43 -8.42 16.65
C ALA A 117 -2.49 -7.24 16.37
N MET A 118 -3.04 -6.06 16.08
CA MET A 118 -2.26 -4.84 15.87
C MET A 118 -1.55 -4.38 17.15
N GLU A 119 -2.23 -4.40 18.30
CA GLU A 119 -1.61 -4.10 19.60
C GLU A 119 -0.42 -5.03 19.86
N SER A 120 -0.57 -6.34 19.65
CA SER A 120 0.52 -7.31 19.79
C SER A 120 1.68 -7.03 18.83
N LEU A 121 1.39 -6.66 17.58
CA LEU A 121 2.40 -6.36 16.57
C LEU A 121 3.24 -5.15 16.99
N TYR A 122 2.60 -4.05 17.42
CA TYR A 122 3.31 -2.81 17.76
C TYR A 122 3.82 -2.72 19.20
N GLN A 123 3.29 -3.51 20.15
CA GLN A 123 3.86 -3.60 21.51
C GLN A 123 5.21 -4.32 21.53
N SER A 124 5.45 -5.24 20.60
CA SER A 124 6.73 -5.95 20.51
C SER A 124 7.90 -5.08 20.00
N HIS A 125 7.62 -3.82 19.63
CA HIS A 125 8.57 -2.88 19.04
C HIS A 125 8.66 -1.55 19.83
N GLN A 126 8.16 -1.53 21.08
CA GLN A 126 8.33 -0.45 22.06
C GLN A 126 9.29 -0.88 23.17
#